data_AF-A0AAU7CQ82-F1
#
_entry.id   AF-A0AAU7CQ82-F1
#
_cell.length_a   1.000
_cell.length_b   1.000
_cell.length_c   1.000
_cell.angle_alpha   90.00
_cell.angle_beta   90.00
_cell.angle_gamma   90.00
#
_symmetry.space_group_name_H-M   'P 1'
#
loop_
_entity.id
_entity.type
_entity.pdbx_description
1 polymer ?
#
loop_
_entity_poly.entity_id
_entity_poly.type
_entity_poly.pdbx_seq_one_letter_code
_entity_poly.pdbx_strand_id
1 'polypeptide(L)'
;MNHWLDQELDSEGTPRRLPVGEWSLCLTLLAETRDVLGETWSPELDARIEGFFLATLRFMRTDGSMVFGPVGIAESTKRSLRSWADNLSEPGFQTVIDWWFPGPNERHSPPPLPASARPDYPLATLRADWSKSGDLMAIDHRSRGLETSFEFIGLGRTWLGPNWAFGSGTGPEAAVGRAKPSLWTSNYSVDLAEWSFRVGKLRVDRTALLFRGRRLALLADQIDGKPGSGVIRYGIPEGIDVIPAAENRSLAVTAGARVASPRLIPLSLPYRSTGEERGVFRREGNELVLRQPIAGRRGWLPLLISWDSGRNRKTLVWRPLTVSEGPKICEAETAVAYRVAWGRDESLVIYRSLARPVPRSFLGHKTMARFLIGLFTKEGNVEPILTVKE
;
A
#
# COMPACT_ATOMS: atom_id res chain seq x y z
N MET A 1 -13.65 -31.52 -7.30
CA MET A 1 -13.35 -30.37 -6.41
C MET A 1 -11.89 -30.34 -5.98
N ASN A 2 -11.35 -31.37 -5.32
CA ASN A 2 -9.95 -31.40 -4.83
C ASN A 2 -8.89 -30.99 -5.88
N HIS A 3 -8.96 -31.59 -7.08
CA HIS A 3 -8.04 -31.24 -8.16
C HIS A 3 -8.12 -29.77 -8.59
N TRP A 4 -9.32 -29.17 -8.59
CA TRP A 4 -9.47 -27.74 -8.90
C TRP A 4 -8.85 -26.87 -7.82
N LEU A 5 -9.11 -27.18 -6.54
CA LEU A 5 -8.51 -26.46 -5.41
C LEU A 5 -6.98 -26.57 -5.42
N ASP A 6 -6.40 -27.73 -5.81
CA ASP A 6 -4.95 -27.92 -5.93
C ASP A 6 -4.31 -27.07 -7.02
N GLN A 7 -5.07 -26.79 -8.08
CA GLN A 7 -4.61 -25.94 -9.17
C GLN A 7 -4.75 -24.45 -8.83
N GLU A 8 -5.86 -24.07 -8.19
CA GLU A 8 -6.21 -22.67 -7.97
C GLU A 8 -5.71 -22.11 -6.65
N LEU A 9 -5.61 -22.91 -5.59
CA LEU A 9 -5.18 -22.46 -4.26
C LEU A 9 -3.78 -22.95 -3.94
N ASP A 10 -3.07 -22.24 -3.07
CA ASP A 10 -1.87 -22.74 -2.45
C ASP A 10 -2.15 -23.55 -1.18
N SER A 11 -1.09 -23.97 -0.49
CA SER A 11 -1.18 -24.77 0.73
C SER A 11 -1.85 -24.04 1.89
N GLU A 12 -1.95 -22.72 1.84
CA GLU A 12 -2.64 -21.88 2.83
C GLU A 12 -4.03 -21.46 2.35
N GLY A 13 -4.51 -22.01 1.23
CA GLY A 13 -5.81 -21.67 0.64
C GLY A 13 -5.84 -20.34 -0.12
N THR A 14 -4.71 -19.66 -0.31
CA THR A 14 -4.69 -18.39 -1.05
C THR A 14 -4.72 -18.65 -2.56
N PRO A 15 -5.60 -17.98 -3.34
CA PRO A 15 -5.66 -18.20 -4.78
C PRO A 15 -4.40 -17.78 -5.52
N ARG A 16 -3.87 -18.69 -6.36
CA ARG A 16 -2.68 -18.57 -7.21
C ARG A 16 -2.90 -17.71 -8.44
N ARG A 17 -4.07 -17.83 -9.07
CA ARG A 17 -4.37 -17.24 -10.39
C ARG A 17 -5.68 -16.49 -10.43
N LEU A 18 -6.67 -16.88 -9.63
CA LEU A 18 -7.97 -16.23 -9.59
C LEU A 18 -7.80 -14.71 -9.33
N PRO A 19 -8.45 -13.85 -10.13
CA PRO A 19 -8.49 -12.41 -9.90
C PRO A 19 -9.11 -12.11 -8.55
N VAL A 20 -8.47 -11.24 -7.75
CA VAL A 20 -8.97 -10.88 -6.41
C VAL A 20 -10.40 -10.35 -6.46
N GLY A 21 -10.74 -9.57 -7.50
CA GLY A 21 -12.07 -9.01 -7.70
C GLY A 21 -13.21 -10.04 -7.77
N GLU A 22 -12.89 -11.32 -8.00
CA GLU A 22 -13.86 -12.40 -8.18
C GLU A 22 -13.94 -13.36 -6.98
N TRP A 23 -13.07 -13.22 -5.98
CA TRP A 23 -12.94 -14.21 -4.90
C TRP A 23 -14.22 -14.41 -4.09
N SER A 24 -14.96 -13.34 -3.79
CA SER A 24 -16.22 -13.44 -3.04
C SER A 24 -17.30 -14.18 -3.83
N LEU A 25 -17.32 -14.05 -5.16
CA LEU A 25 -18.24 -14.81 -6.02
C LEU A 25 -17.88 -16.30 -6.01
N CYS A 26 -16.59 -16.64 -6.08
CA CYS A 26 -16.14 -18.03 -5.98
C CYS A 26 -16.57 -18.65 -4.64
N LEU A 27 -16.48 -17.92 -3.53
CA LEU A 27 -16.93 -18.39 -2.22
C LEU A 27 -18.45 -18.59 -2.14
N THR A 28 -19.23 -17.75 -2.82
CA THR A 28 -20.69 -17.96 -2.96
C THR A 28 -20.98 -19.28 -3.67
N LEU A 29 -20.33 -19.53 -4.81
CA LEU A 29 -20.51 -20.78 -5.57
C LEU A 29 -20.06 -22.01 -4.78
N LEU A 30 -18.98 -21.90 -4.00
CA LEU A 30 -18.52 -22.98 -3.12
C LEU A 30 -19.52 -23.25 -1.98
N ALA A 31 -20.16 -22.21 -1.42
CA ALA A 31 -21.19 -22.38 -0.40
C ALA A 31 -22.41 -23.11 -0.96
N GLU A 32 -22.91 -22.67 -2.13
CA GLU A 32 -24.02 -23.33 -2.82
C GLU A 32 -23.69 -24.80 -3.15
N THR A 33 -22.45 -25.07 -3.56
CA THR A 33 -22.00 -26.44 -3.85
C THR A 33 -21.94 -27.30 -2.57
N ARG A 34 -21.46 -26.74 -1.46
CA ARG A 34 -21.43 -27.42 -0.15
C ARG A 34 -22.84 -27.78 0.30
N ASP A 35 -23.79 -26.86 0.18
CA ASP A 35 -25.20 -27.09 0.55
C ASP A 35 -25.83 -28.21 -0.30
N VAL A 36 -25.53 -28.25 -1.61
CA VAL A 36 -26.03 -29.30 -2.51
C VAL A 36 -25.41 -30.67 -2.20
N LEU A 37 -24.13 -30.73 -1.87
CA LEU A 37 -23.42 -31.98 -1.61
C LEU A 37 -23.69 -32.55 -0.20
N GLY A 38 -24.02 -31.71 0.78
CA GLY A 38 -24.35 -32.14 2.14
C GLY A 38 -23.29 -33.07 2.74
N GLU A 39 -23.69 -34.29 3.12
CA GLU A 39 -22.80 -35.30 3.73
C GLU A 39 -21.67 -35.79 2.82
N THR A 40 -21.76 -35.58 1.50
CA THR A 40 -20.69 -35.94 0.56
C THR A 40 -19.55 -34.91 0.51
N TRP A 41 -19.71 -33.78 1.21
CA TRP A 41 -18.68 -32.77 1.38
C TRP A 41 -17.63 -33.23 2.42
N SER A 42 -16.35 -33.28 2.01
CA SER A 42 -15.29 -33.76 2.89
C SER A 42 -14.77 -32.64 3.82
N PRO A 43 -14.49 -32.92 5.11
CA PRO A 43 -13.95 -31.94 6.05
C PRO A 43 -12.60 -31.33 5.62
N GLU A 44 -11.80 -32.05 4.83
CA GLU A 44 -10.54 -31.54 4.28
C GLU A 44 -10.76 -30.37 3.30
N LEU A 45 -11.93 -30.30 2.65
CA LEU A 45 -12.31 -29.16 1.82
C LEU A 45 -12.57 -27.91 2.66
N ASP A 46 -13.18 -28.07 3.84
CA ASP A 46 -13.47 -26.95 4.75
C ASP A 46 -12.18 -26.26 5.20
N ALA A 47 -11.15 -27.02 5.60
CA ALA A 47 -9.87 -26.44 6.01
C ALA A 47 -9.18 -25.63 4.91
N ARG A 48 -9.28 -26.07 3.65
CA ARG A 48 -8.71 -25.34 2.51
C ARG A 48 -9.50 -24.09 2.15
N ILE A 49 -10.82 -24.19 2.21
CA ILE A 49 -11.71 -23.09 1.90
C ILE A 49 -11.70 -22.06 3.03
N GLU A 50 -11.45 -22.46 4.27
CA GLU A 50 -11.17 -21.54 5.37
C GLU A 50 -9.98 -20.63 5.02
N GLY A 51 -8.85 -21.20 4.57
CA GLY A 51 -7.72 -20.40 4.09
C GLY A 51 -8.09 -19.40 2.97
N PHE A 52 -8.92 -19.83 2.01
CA PHE A 52 -9.42 -18.96 0.95
C PHE A 52 -10.36 -17.86 1.47
N PHE A 53 -11.24 -18.19 2.40
CA PHE A 53 -12.13 -17.24 3.06
C PHE A 53 -11.34 -16.20 3.85
N LEU A 54 -10.32 -16.61 4.61
CA LEU A 54 -9.44 -15.72 5.35
C LEU A 54 -8.62 -14.80 4.43
N ALA A 55 -8.17 -15.30 3.28
CA ALA A 55 -7.54 -14.46 2.26
C ALA A 55 -8.54 -13.44 1.70
N THR A 56 -9.77 -13.88 1.41
CA THR A 56 -10.86 -13.03 0.92
C THR A 56 -11.18 -11.92 1.91
N LEU A 57 -11.33 -12.21 3.21
CA LEU A 57 -11.58 -11.20 4.25
C LEU A 57 -10.57 -10.07 4.21
N ARG A 58 -9.29 -10.39 4.07
CA ARG A 58 -8.21 -9.40 4.07
C ARG A 58 -8.24 -8.48 2.84
N PHE A 59 -8.67 -9.02 1.70
CA PHE A 59 -8.78 -8.29 0.42
C PHE A 59 -10.18 -7.69 0.17
N MET A 60 -11.15 -7.89 1.08
CA MET A 60 -12.44 -7.21 0.99
C MET A 60 -12.35 -5.77 1.48
N ARG A 61 -13.16 -4.90 0.90
CA ARG A 61 -13.55 -3.60 1.45
C ARG A 61 -14.56 -3.83 2.58
N THR A 62 -14.80 -2.81 3.38
CA THR A 62 -15.67 -2.92 4.57
C THR A 62 -17.16 -3.06 4.24
N ASP A 63 -17.55 -2.80 2.98
CA ASP A 63 -18.90 -3.07 2.46
C ASP A 63 -19.07 -4.52 1.94
N GLY A 64 -18.00 -5.34 2.01
CA GLY A 64 -17.97 -6.72 1.51
C GLY A 64 -17.51 -6.88 0.08
N SER A 65 -17.35 -5.80 -0.67
CA SER A 65 -16.86 -5.88 -2.05
C SER A 65 -15.38 -6.21 -2.10
N MET A 66 -14.94 -6.94 -3.12
CA MET A 66 -13.52 -7.22 -3.31
C MET A 66 -12.79 -5.99 -3.84
N VAL A 67 -11.59 -5.72 -3.32
CA VAL A 67 -10.65 -4.84 -4.03
C VAL A 67 -10.39 -5.36 -5.44
N PHE A 68 -10.12 -4.43 -6.35
CA PHE A 68 -10.01 -4.60 -7.79
C PHE A 68 -11.31 -5.04 -8.49
N GLY A 69 -12.40 -5.18 -7.74
CA GLY A 69 -13.74 -5.46 -8.24
C GLY A 69 -14.69 -4.26 -8.07
N PRO A 70 -15.93 -4.40 -8.57
CA PRO A 70 -16.98 -3.40 -8.39
C PRO A 70 -17.32 -3.19 -6.91
N VAL A 71 -17.92 -2.04 -6.59
CA VAL A 71 -18.39 -1.69 -5.24
C VAL A 71 -19.75 -2.35 -4.97
N GLY A 72 -19.95 -2.79 -3.74
CA GLY A 72 -21.14 -3.54 -3.31
C GLY A 72 -21.10 -5.04 -3.65
N ILE A 73 -21.93 -5.80 -2.94
CA ILE A 73 -22.13 -7.24 -3.15
C ILE A 73 -23.61 -7.60 -3.02
N ALA A 74 -24.02 -8.68 -3.68
CA ALA A 74 -25.37 -9.22 -3.58
C ALA A 74 -25.66 -9.79 -2.17
N GLU A 75 -26.93 -9.82 -1.78
CA GLU A 75 -27.36 -10.41 -0.50
C GLU A 75 -27.03 -11.91 -0.40
N SER A 76 -27.05 -12.64 -1.52
CA SER A 76 -26.61 -14.04 -1.56
C SER A 76 -25.14 -14.20 -1.17
N THR A 77 -24.26 -13.31 -1.63
CA THR A 77 -22.86 -13.27 -1.23
C THR A 77 -22.71 -12.97 0.24
N LYS A 78 -23.44 -11.98 0.78
CA LYS A 78 -23.42 -11.69 2.23
C LYS A 78 -23.82 -12.90 3.07
N ARG A 79 -24.88 -13.61 2.67
CA ARG A 79 -25.33 -14.83 3.35
C ARG A 79 -24.27 -15.93 3.29
N SER A 80 -23.64 -16.12 2.13
CA SER A 80 -22.58 -17.11 1.94
C SER A 80 -21.35 -16.80 2.81
N LEU A 81 -20.94 -15.54 2.89
CA LEU A 81 -19.83 -15.12 3.76
C LEU A 81 -20.12 -15.39 5.24
N ARG A 82 -21.35 -15.15 5.70
CA ARG A 82 -21.76 -15.52 7.08
C ARG A 82 -21.75 -17.03 7.30
N SER A 83 -22.29 -17.80 6.35
CA SER A 83 -22.28 -19.27 6.41
C SER A 83 -20.86 -19.82 6.56
N TRP A 84 -19.90 -19.27 5.80
CA TRP A 84 -18.49 -19.64 5.96
C TRP A 84 -17.93 -19.26 7.33
N ALA A 85 -18.26 -18.06 7.81
CA ALA A 85 -17.80 -17.57 9.10
C ALA A 85 -18.23 -18.50 10.26
N ASP A 86 -19.48 -18.98 10.25
CA ASP A 86 -20.04 -19.84 11.30
C ASP A 86 -19.29 -21.17 11.46
N ASN A 87 -18.48 -21.55 10.47
CA ASN A 87 -17.70 -22.79 10.42
C ASN A 87 -16.19 -22.57 10.64
N LEU A 88 -15.75 -21.37 10.98
CA LEU A 88 -14.33 -21.07 11.19
C LEU A 88 -13.75 -21.78 12.40
N SER A 89 -12.51 -22.23 12.27
CA SER A 89 -11.71 -22.74 13.38
C SER A 89 -11.24 -21.62 14.32
N GLU A 90 -11.01 -20.41 13.77
CA GLU A 90 -10.57 -19.24 14.52
C GLU A 90 -11.73 -18.23 14.78
N PRO A 91 -12.22 -18.11 16.03
CA PRO A 91 -13.38 -17.27 16.34
C PRO A 91 -13.14 -15.76 16.17
N GLY A 92 -11.88 -15.31 16.09
CA GLY A 92 -11.54 -13.89 15.91
C GLY A 92 -11.96 -13.34 14.53
N PHE A 93 -11.96 -14.17 13.49
CA PHE A 93 -12.41 -13.77 12.16
C PHE A 93 -13.94 -13.70 12.04
N GLN A 94 -14.68 -14.49 12.83
CA GLN A 94 -16.12 -14.34 12.96
C GLN A 94 -16.49 -12.92 13.41
N THR A 95 -15.77 -12.37 14.40
CA THR A 95 -16.03 -11.02 14.89
C THR A 95 -15.90 -9.96 13.79
N VAL A 96 -15.02 -10.15 12.80
CA VAL A 96 -14.92 -9.25 11.63
C VAL A 96 -16.20 -9.29 10.80
N ILE A 97 -16.73 -10.48 10.54
CA ILE A 97 -17.98 -10.67 9.81
C ILE A 97 -19.15 -10.08 10.58
N ASP A 98 -19.23 -10.30 11.89
CA ASP A 98 -20.27 -9.72 12.74
C ASP A 98 -20.24 -8.18 12.69
N TRP A 99 -19.05 -7.57 12.64
CA TRP A 99 -18.92 -6.11 12.53
C TRP A 99 -19.42 -5.58 11.18
N TRP A 100 -19.07 -6.24 10.07
CA TRP A 100 -19.43 -5.79 8.73
C TRP A 100 -20.88 -6.12 8.38
N PHE A 101 -21.34 -7.29 8.82
CA PHE A 101 -22.67 -7.83 8.60
C PHE A 101 -23.26 -8.32 9.95
N PRO A 102 -23.85 -7.43 10.75
CA PRO A 102 -24.39 -7.79 12.07
C PRO A 102 -25.49 -8.85 11.98
N GLY A 103 -25.42 -9.87 12.83
CA GLY A 103 -26.37 -10.98 12.94
C GLY A 103 -27.05 -11.03 14.31
N PRO A 104 -27.94 -12.02 14.55
CA PRO A 104 -28.64 -12.15 15.84
C PRO A 104 -27.74 -12.56 17.00
N ASN A 105 -26.59 -13.20 16.72
CA ASN A 105 -25.64 -13.66 17.72
C ASN A 105 -24.28 -12.99 17.50
N GLU A 106 -23.98 -11.92 18.24
CA GLU A 106 -22.65 -11.29 18.19
C GLU A 106 -21.69 -12.00 19.14
N ARG A 107 -20.51 -12.37 18.65
CA ARG A 107 -19.42 -12.89 19.49
C ARG A 107 -18.30 -11.84 19.62
N HIS A 108 -17.83 -11.65 20.84
CA HIS A 108 -16.72 -10.73 21.12
C HIS A 108 -15.41 -11.50 21.32
N SER A 109 -14.73 -11.80 20.21
CA SER A 109 -13.33 -12.20 20.22
C SER A 109 -12.48 -11.09 19.60
N PRO A 110 -11.28 -10.77 20.12
CA PRO A 110 -10.42 -9.79 19.48
C PRO A 110 -10.04 -10.30 18.09
N PRO A 111 -10.27 -9.52 17.02
CA PRO A 111 -9.92 -9.97 15.68
C PRO A 111 -8.39 -10.02 15.52
N PRO A 112 -7.89 -10.88 14.63
CA PRO A 112 -6.46 -10.98 14.35
C PRO A 112 -5.94 -9.71 13.67
N LEU A 113 -4.61 -9.60 13.50
CA LEU A 113 -4.06 -8.47 12.77
C LEU A 113 -4.56 -8.48 11.31
N PRO A 114 -5.02 -7.34 10.79
CA PRO A 114 -5.71 -7.33 9.50
C PRO A 114 -4.81 -7.44 8.27
N ALA A 115 -3.57 -7.03 8.43
CA ALA A 115 -2.59 -6.95 7.36
C ALA A 115 -1.99 -8.33 7.06
N SER A 116 -1.66 -8.58 5.79
CA SER A 116 -1.03 -9.83 5.37
C SER A 116 -0.17 -9.61 4.14
N ALA A 117 1.02 -10.20 4.14
CA ALA A 117 1.82 -10.39 2.94
C ALA A 117 2.66 -11.64 3.13
N ARG A 118 3.17 -12.18 2.03
CA ARG A 118 4.02 -13.37 2.05
C ARG A 118 5.35 -13.16 1.32
N PRO A 119 6.45 -13.80 1.76
CA PRO A 119 7.75 -13.66 1.13
C PRO A 119 7.83 -14.18 -0.31
N ASP A 120 6.97 -15.14 -0.67
CA ASP A 120 6.98 -15.85 -1.94
C ASP A 120 5.84 -15.44 -2.88
N TYR A 121 4.98 -14.52 -2.43
CA TYR A 121 3.74 -14.20 -3.11
C TYR A 121 3.55 -12.68 -3.27
N PRO A 122 3.49 -12.13 -4.50
CA PRO A 122 3.38 -10.70 -4.76
C PRO A 122 1.94 -10.18 -4.57
N LEU A 123 1.27 -10.65 -3.51
CA LEU A 123 0.01 -10.18 -2.98
C LEU A 123 0.25 -9.63 -1.58
N ALA A 124 -0.32 -8.46 -1.29
CA ALA A 124 -0.26 -7.90 0.06
C ALA A 124 -1.49 -7.05 0.38
N THR A 125 -1.88 -7.08 1.64
CA THR A 125 -2.84 -6.16 2.25
C THR A 125 -2.17 -5.47 3.43
N LEU A 126 -2.07 -4.15 3.36
CA LEU A 126 -1.66 -3.32 4.47
C LEU A 126 -2.94 -2.71 5.03
N ARG A 127 -3.25 -2.96 6.29
CA ARG A 127 -4.58 -2.63 6.82
C ARG A 127 -4.47 -2.24 8.27
N ALA A 128 -4.93 -1.02 8.56
CA ALA A 128 -4.80 -0.42 9.89
C ALA A 128 -5.64 -1.17 10.95
N ASP A 129 -6.87 -1.52 10.57
CA ASP A 129 -7.84 -2.21 11.42
C ASP A 129 -8.96 -2.86 10.58
N TRP A 130 -9.86 -3.58 11.26
CA TRP A 130 -11.05 -4.20 10.67
C TRP A 130 -12.30 -3.31 10.79
N SER A 131 -12.19 -2.06 11.26
CA SER A 131 -13.35 -1.19 11.44
C SER A 131 -14.00 -0.82 10.10
N LYS A 132 -15.24 -0.35 10.14
CA LYS A 132 -16.00 0.05 8.93
C LYS A 132 -15.35 1.20 8.14
N SER A 133 -14.55 2.02 8.81
CA SER A 133 -13.77 3.11 8.21
C SER A 133 -12.29 2.78 8.07
N GLY A 134 -11.92 1.51 8.28
CA GLY A 134 -10.54 1.04 8.31
C GLY A 134 -9.79 1.37 7.02
N ASP A 135 -8.57 1.87 7.20
CA ASP A 135 -7.68 2.20 6.10
C ASP A 135 -7.03 0.93 5.54
N LEU A 136 -6.97 0.82 4.21
CA LEU A 136 -6.49 -0.36 3.48
C LEU A 136 -5.65 0.06 2.28
N MET A 137 -4.54 -0.64 2.05
CA MET A 137 -3.91 -0.76 0.75
C MET A 137 -3.88 -2.21 0.33
N ALA A 138 -4.38 -2.49 -0.87
CA ALA A 138 -4.31 -3.79 -1.49
C ALA A 138 -3.36 -3.75 -2.69
N ILE A 139 -2.58 -4.82 -2.84
CA ILE A 139 -1.52 -4.96 -3.84
C ILE A 139 -1.66 -6.33 -4.50
N ASP A 140 -1.72 -6.35 -5.82
CA ASP A 140 -1.54 -7.55 -6.64
C ASP A 140 -0.58 -7.27 -7.81
N HIS A 141 0.61 -7.88 -7.72
CA HIS A 141 1.64 -7.84 -8.77
C HIS A 141 1.98 -9.24 -9.27
N ARG A 142 0.99 -10.16 -9.29
CA ARG A 142 1.18 -11.51 -9.87
C ARG A 142 1.39 -11.45 -11.38
N SER A 143 0.67 -10.55 -12.04
CA SER A 143 0.82 -10.30 -13.48
C SER A 143 2.20 -9.73 -13.79
N ARG A 144 2.86 -10.30 -14.81
CA ARG A 144 4.12 -9.73 -15.31
C ARG A 144 3.82 -8.40 -16.01
N GLY A 145 4.45 -7.32 -15.57
CA GLY A 145 4.25 -6.02 -16.19
C GLY A 145 4.79 -4.88 -15.34
N LEU A 146 4.74 -3.69 -15.92
CA LEU A 146 5.11 -2.43 -15.24
C LEU A 146 4.05 -1.97 -14.25
N GLU A 147 2.86 -2.56 -14.32
CA GLU A 147 1.70 -2.23 -13.52
C GLU A 147 1.53 -3.21 -12.37
N THR A 148 1.13 -2.66 -11.23
CA THR A 148 0.60 -3.39 -10.09
C THR A 148 -0.86 -3.02 -9.95
N SER A 149 -1.74 -4.01 -9.81
CA SER A 149 -3.11 -3.76 -9.35
C SER A 149 -3.04 -3.23 -7.92
N PHE A 150 -3.57 -2.04 -7.71
CA PHE A 150 -3.38 -1.25 -6.51
C PHE A 150 -4.64 -0.49 -6.17
N GLU A 151 -5.03 -0.55 -4.90
CA GLU A 151 -6.07 0.30 -4.35
C GLU A 151 -5.62 0.85 -3.01
N PHE A 152 -5.77 2.15 -2.83
CA PHE A 152 -5.66 2.81 -1.55
C PHE A 152 -7.02 3.32 -1.11
N ILE A 153 -7.46 2.84 0.05
CA ILE A 153 -8.73 3.16 0.69
C ILE A 153 -8.43 3.86 2.01
N GLY A 154 -9.01 5.05 2.17
CA GLY A 154 -8.93 5.80 3.42
C GLY A 154 -10.31 6.28 3.81
N LEU A 155 -10.69 6.09 5.08
CA LEU A 155 -12.04 6.43 5.57
C LEU A 155 -13.17 5.77 4.76
N GLY A 156 -12.97 4.50 4.34
CA GLY A 156 -13.97 3.73 3.60
C GLY A 156 -14.16 4.13 2.12
N ARG A 157 -13.28 4.98 1.55
CA ARG A 157 -13.33 5.37 0.14
C ARG A 157 -12.01 5.09 -0.57
N THR A 158 -12.10 4.55 -1.79
CA THR A 158 -10.94 4.40 -2.69
C THR A 158 -10.51 5.77 -3.22
N TRP A 159 -9.26 6.14 -2.98
CA TRP A 159 -8.68 7.44 -3.38
C TRP A 159 -7.67 7.33 -4.52
N LEU A 160 -6.95 6.21 -4.61
CA LEU A 160 -6.01 5.89 -5.68
C LEU A 160 -6.20 4.43 -6.11
N GLY A 161 -5.97 4.17 -7.39
CA GLY A 161 -6.21 2.88 -8.03
C GLY A 161 -6.98 3.02 -9.35
N PRO A 162 -7.12 1.96 -10.16
CA PRO A 162 -6.83 0.56 -9.82
C PRO A 162 -5.38 0.13 -10.12
N ASN A 163 -4.54 1.01 -10.65
CA ASN A 163 -3.19 0.69 -11.09
C ASN A 163 -2.13 1.59 -10.43
N TRP A 164 -0.97 1.01 -10.16
CA TRP A 164 0.28 1.71 -9.89
C TRP A 164 1.31 1.25 -10.93
N ALA A 165 1.64 2.13 -11.87
CA ALA A 165 2.52 1.82 -12.98
C ALA A 165 3.87 2.52 -12.87
N PHE A 166 4.92 1.78 -13.20
CA PHE A 166 6.23 2.35 -13.48
C PHE A 166 6.27 2.83 -14.93
N GLY A 167 6.49 4.13 -15.16
CA GLY A 167 6.70 4.65 -16.49
C GLY A 167 8.15 4.42 -16.90
N SER A 168 8.38 3.54 -17.87
CA SER A 168 9.71 3.30 -18.39
C SER A 168 10.15 4.46 -19.29
N GLY A 169 11.20 5.19 -18.88
CA GLY A 169 11.93 6.07 -19.80
C GLY A 169 12.69 5.27 -20.88
N THR A 170 12.80 3.96 -20.70
CA THR A 170 13.23 3.00 -21.72
C THR A 170 12.04 2.67 -22.62
N GLY A 171 12.25 2.57 -23.94
CA GLY A 171 11.17 2.35 -24.91
C GLY A 171 10.25 1.15 -24.60
N PRO A 172 9.07 1.08 -25.25
CA PRO A 172 7.97 0.17 -24.92
C PRO A 172 8.30 -1.34 -24.97
N GLU A 173 9.49 -1.73 -25.42
CA GLU A 173 9.91 -3.13 -25.63
C GLU A 173 10.80 -3.70 -24.51
N ALA A 174 11.05 -2.96 -23.43
CA ALA A 174 11.93 -3.44 -22.36
C ALA A 174 11.34 -4.68 -21.66
N ALA A 175 12.08 -5.79 -21.67
CA ALA A 175 11.67 -7.02 -20.99
C ALA A 175 11.43 -6.79 -19.48
N VAL A 176 10.29 -7.27 -18.98
CA VAL A 176 9.88 -7.11 -17.58
C VAL A 176 10.00 -8.45 -16.83
N GLY A 177 10.74 -8.43 -15.71
CA GLY A 177 10.88 -9.58 -14.82
C GLY A 177 9.65 -9.81 -13.94
N ARG A 178 9.53 -11.01 -13.36
CA ARG A 178 8.52 -11.25 -12.31
C ARG A 178 8.83 -10.42 -11.07
N ALA A 179 7.78 -9.90 -10.45
CA ALA A 179 7.85 -9.34 -9.11
C ALA A 179 8.29 -10.39 -8.10
N LYS A 180 9.15 -9.99 -7.18
CA LYS A 180 9.62 -10.80 -6.06
C LYS A 180 9.45 -9.97 -4.78
N PRO A 181 8.62 -10.40 -3.82
CA PRO A 181 8.62 -9.78 -2.50
C PRO A 181 10.04 -9.78 -1.92
N SER A 182 10.41 -8.67 -1.31
CA SER A 182 11.74 -8.47 -0.74
C SER A 182 11.70 -8.13 0.74
N LEU A 183 10.57 -7.61 1.24
CA LEU A 183 10.39 -7.33 2.65
C LEU A 183 8.91 -7.29 3.03
N TRP A 184 8.60 -7.86 4.19
CA TRP A 184 7.35 -7.65 4.89
C TRP A 184 7.66 -7.29 6.34
N THR A 185 7.01 -6.26 6.87
CA THR A 185 7.04 -5.94 8.30
C THR A 185 5.68 -5.40 8.70
N SER A 186 5.12 -5.96 9.76
CA SER A 186 3.90 -5.46 10.38
C SER A 186 4.13 -5.36 11.88
N ASN A 187 3.80 -4.21 12.45
CA ASN A 187 3.83 -3.97 13.89
C ASN A 187 2.61 -3.14 14.30
N TYR A 188 2.55 -2.74 15.57
CA TYR A 188 1.42 -1.97 16.10
C TYR A 188 1.27 -0.57 15.47
N SER A 189 2.29 -0.04 14.81
CA SER A 189 2.31 1.32 14.25
C SER A 189 2.28 1.35 12.72
N VAL A 190 2.80 0.34 12.03
CA VAL A 190 2.91 0.33 10.56
C VAL A 190 2.83 -1.06 9.97
N ASP A 191 2.37 -1.11 8.72
CA ASP A 191 2.60 -2.22 7.80
C ASP A 191 3.51 -1.72 6.66
N LEU A 192 4.47 -2.53 6.25
CA LEU A 192 5.43 -2.26 5.18
C LEU A 192 5.55 -3.50 4.30
N ALA A 193 5.29 -3.33 3.00
CA ALA A 193 5.61 -4.30 1.97
C ALA A 193 6.59 -3.68 0.97
N GLU A 194 7.65 -4.44 0.65
CA GLU A 194 8.51 -4.13 -0.49
C GLU A 194 8.61 -5.32 -1.42
N TRP A 195 8.69 -5.04 -2.72
CA TRP A 195 8.93 -6.03 -3.75
C TRP A 195 9.74 -5.43 -4.88
N SER A 196 10.42 -6.30 -5.61
CA SER A 196 11.36 -5.92 -6.65
C SER A 196 11.05 -6.59 -7.97
N PHE A 197 11.30 -5.87 -9.06
CA PHE A 197 11.23 -6.41 -10.42
C PHE A 197 12.25 -5.72 -11.32
N ARG A 198 12.49 -6.32 -12.49
CA ARG A 198 13.41 -5.76 -13.49
C ARG A 198 12.66 -5.20 -14.67
N VAL A 199 13.18 -4.11 -15.24
CA VAL A 199 12.72 -3.50 -16.48
C VAL A 199 13.94 -3.25 -17.35
N GLY A 200 14.20 -4.14 -18.31
CA GLY A 200 15.47 -4.17 -19.04
C GLY A 200 16.67 -4.29 -18.09
N LYS A 201 17.53 -3.27 -18.09
CA LYS A 201 18.71 -3.19 -17.20
C LYS A 201 18.42 -2.55 -15.84
N LEU A 202 17.23 -1.98 -15.67
CA LEU A 202 16.84 -1.32 -14.44
C LEU A 202 16.30 -2.33 -13.44
N ARG A 203 16.57 -2.11 -12.16
CA ARG A 203 15.87 -2.74 -11.04
C ARG A 203 14.96 -1.70 -10.41
N VAL A 204 13.71 -2.09 -10.16
CA VAL A 204 12.74 -1.28 -9.44
C VAL A 204 12.45 -1.98 -8.13
N ASP A 205 12.68 -1.31 -7.00
CA ASP A 205 12.24 -1.73 -5.68
C ASP A 205 11.06 -0.83 -5.26
N ARG A 206 9.87 -1.42 -5.21
CA ARG A 206 8.63 -0.74 -4.87
C ARG A 206 8.34 -0.89 -3.37
N THR A 207 7.87 0.19 -2.75
CA THR A 207 7.62 0.29 -1.31
C THR A 207 6.22 0.80 -1.06
N ALA A 208 5.38 0.01 -0.37
CA ALA A 208 4.11 0.46 0.18
C ALA A 208 4.18 0.40 1.70
N LEU A 209 3.83 1.50 2.37
CA LEU A 209 3.76 1.57 3.83
C LEU A 209 2.45 2.23 4.24
N LEU A 210 1.74 1.62 5.18
CA LEU A 210 0.55 2.15 5.82
C LEU A 210 0.82 2.37 7.30
N PHE A 211 0.52 3.55 7.82
CA PHE A 211 0.53 3.77 9.26
C PHE A 211 -0.81 3.36 9.88
N ARG A 212 -0.73 2.66 11.01
CA ARG A 212 -1.87 2.32 11.84
C ARG A 212 -2.23 3.51 12.73
N GLY A 213 -3.50 3.90 12.72
CA GLY A 213 -4.03 4.97 13.58
C GLY A 213 -3.54 6.40 13.28
N ARG A 214 -2.70 6.60 12.25
CA ARG A 214 -2.17 7.94 11.90
C ARG A 214 -2.70 8.51 10.59
N ARG A 215 -3.44 7.74 9.80
CA ARG A 215 -3.97 8.18 8.50
C ARG A 215 -2.88 8.76 7.58
N LEU A 216 -1.77 8.02 7.51
CA LEU A 216 -0.60 8.30 6.68
C LEU A 216 -0.22 7.06 5.89
N ALA A 217 0.33 7.28 4.71
CA ALA A 217 0.88 6.24 3.85
C ALA A 217 2.06 6.75 3.04
N LEU A 218 2.97 5.85 2.69
CA LEU A 218 4.09 6.13 1.79
C LEU A 218 4.08 5.12 0.65
N LEU A 219 4.05 5.62 -0.58
CA LEU A 219 4.24 4.84 -1.81
C LEU A 219 5.53 5.31 -2.47
N ALA A 220 6.40 4.41 -2.91
CA ALA A 220 7.62 4.82 -3.58
C ALA A 220 8.18 3.75 -4.52
N ASP A 221 8.78 4.20 -5.64
CA ASP A 221 9.69 3.37 -6.42
C ASP A 221 11.12 3.87 -6.24
N GLN A 222 12.02 2.97 -5.85
CA GLN A 222 13.46 3.12 -6.00
C GLN A 222 13.85 2.50 -7.34
N ILE A 223 14.66 3.21 -8.12
CA ILE A 223 15.10 2.78 -9.45
C ILE A 223 16.62 2.74 -9.46
N ASP A 224 17.19 1.57 -9.72
CA ASP A 224 18.62 1.37 -9.86
C ASP A 224 18.98 1.06 -11.32
N GLY A 225 20.13 1.57 -11.78
CA GLY A 225 20.70 1.24 -13.09
C GLY A 225 20.86 2.42 -14.05
N LYS A 226 21.08 3.65 -13.53
CA LYS A 226 21.19 4.90 -14.31
C LYS A 226 19.94 5.18 -15.16
N PRO A 227 18.78 5.38 -14.52
CA PRO A 227 17.52 5.52 -15.25
C PRO A 227 17.39 6.82 -16.05
N GLY A 228 18.16 7.86 -15.73
CA GLY A 228 18.09 9.19 -16.35
C GLY A 228 16.84 9.99 -15.96
N SER A 229 15.69 9.32 -15.85
CA SER A 229 14.45 9.85 -15.30
C SER A 229 13.64 8.74 -14.64
N GLY A 230 12.83 9.11 -13.65
CA GLY A 230 11.83 8.22 -13.06
C GLY A 230 10.43 8.76 -13.35
N VAL A 231 9.51 7.86 -13.66
CA VAL A 231 8.09 8.17 -13.82
C VAL A 231 7.28 7.14 -13.05
N ILE A 232 6.38 7.61 -12.19
CA ILE A 232 5.37 6.79 -11.53
C ILE A 232 3.99 7.32 -11.91
N ARG A 233 3.07 6.41 -12.19
CA ARG A 233 1.67 6.70 -12.48
C ARG A 233 0.78 5.95 -11.48
N TYR A 234 -0.22 6.65 -10.95
CA TYR A 234 -1.27 6.06 -10.11
C TYR A 234 -2.61 6.32 -10.76
N GLY A 235 -3.44 5.29 -10.90
CA GLY A 235 -4.82 5.46 -11.35
C GLY A 235 -5.61 6.35 -10.39
N ILE A 236 -6.53 7.12 -10.94
CA ILE A 236 -7.53 7.90 -10.21
C ILE A 236 -8.91 7.30 -10.48
N PRO A 237 -9.63 6.84 -9.44
CA PRO A 237 -10.98 6.31 -9.61
C PRO A 237 -11.95 7.35 -10.18
N GLU A 238 -13.04 6.90 -10.79
CA GLU A 238 -14.12 7.77 -11.24
C GLU A 238 -14.73 8.55 -10.05
N GLY A 239 -15.15 9.80 -10.31
CA GLY A 239 -15.73 10.67 -9.29
C GLY A 239 -14.72 11.24 -8.29
N ILE A 240 -13.42 10.99 -8.50
CA ILE A 240 -12.33 11.58 -7.73
C ILE A 240 -11.66 12.69 -8.54
N ASP A 241 -11.61 13.88 -7.94
CA ASP A 241 -10.94 15.06 -8.47
C ASP A 241 -9.58 15.25 -7.80
N VAL A 242 -8.66 15.91 -8.52
CA VAL A 242 -7.32 16.24 -8.03
C VAL A 242 -7.08 17.73 -8.23
N ILE A 243 -6.90 18.43 -7.12
CA ILE A 243 -6.80 19.88 -7.05
C ILE A 243 -5.37 20.25 -6.62
N PRO A 244 -4.60 20.98 -7.44
CA PRO A 244 -3.30 21.49 -7.04
C PRO A 244 -3.40 22.43 -5.83
N ALA A 245 -2.47 22.32 -4.89
CA ALA A 245 -2.34 23.32 -3.83
C ALA A 245 -1.75 24.63 -4.40
N ALA A 246 -2.29 25.77 -3.95
CA ALA A 246 -1.83 27.08 -4.42
C ALA A 246 -0.40 27.41 -3.98
N GLU A 247 0.00 26.98 -2.78
CA GLU A 247 1.26 27.43 -2.16
C GLU A 247 2.44 26.47 -2.33
N ASN A 248 2.18 25.25 -2.83
CA ASN A 248 3.17 24.18 -2.86
C ASN A 248 2.81 23.09 -3.88
N ARG A 249 3.74 22.16 -4.09
CA ARG A 249 3.61 21.07 -5.07
C ARG A 249 2.78 19.86 -4.59
N SER A 250 2.04 19.97 -3.49
CA SER A 250 1.11 18.91 -3.07
C SER A 250 -0.18 18.99 -3.88
N LEU A 251 -0.89 17.87 -3.95
CA LEU A 251 -2.21 17.80 -4.55
C LEU A 251 -3.23 17.39 -3.49
N ALA A 252 -4.34 18.10 -3.40
CA ALA A 252 -5.49 17.65 -2.66
C ALA A 252 -6.34 16.77 -3.57
N VAL A 253 -6.77 15.62 -3.07
CA VAL A 253 -7.80 14.82 -3.71
C VAL A 253 -9.16 15.31 -3.18
N THR A 254 -10.23 15.15 -3.93
CA THR A 254 -11.62 15.39 -3.46
C THR A 254 -12.60 14.39 -4.07
N ALA A 255 -13.70 14.12 -3.35
CA ALA A 255 -14.85 13.39 -3.87
C ALA A 255 -16.08 14.32 -3.78
N GLY A 256 -16.41 14.99 -4.88
CA GLY A 256 -17.47 16.00 -4.92
C GLY A 256 -17.17 17.27 -4.10
N ALA A 257 -18.23 18.04 -3.80
CA ALA A 257 -18.12 19.42 -3.29
C ALA A 257 -17.86 19.56 -1.77
N ARG A 258 -17.82 18.47 -0.99
CA ARG A 258 -17.67 18.53 0.47
C ARG A 258 -16.62 17.55 0.98
N VAL A 259 -15.70 18.13 1.77
CA VAL A 259 -14.72 17.51 2.67
C VAL A 259 -13.32 17.29 2.09
N ALA A 260 -12.33 17.85 2.78
CA ALA A 260 -10.91 17.69 2.52
C ALA A 260 -10.54 16.20 2.52
N SER A 261 -9.99 15.79 1.39
CA SER A 261 -9.60 14.44 1.00
C SER A 261 -8.07 14.38 0.85
N PRO A 262 -7.44 13.20 0.65
CA PRO A 262 -6.03 13.05 0.95
C PRO A 262 -5.13 14.12 0.31
N ARG A 263 -4.15 14.59 1.06
CA ARG A 263 -3.04 15.38 0.53
C ARG A 263 -1.95 14.43 0.06
N LEU A 264 -1.59 14.56 -1.21
CA LEU A 264 -0.54 13.81 -1.88
C LEU A 264 0.71 14.68 -1.98
N ILE A 265 1.82 14.24 -1.40
CA ILE A 265 3.02 15.05 -1.14
C ILE A 265 4.24 14.38 -1.81
N PRO A 266 4.76 14.94 -2.92
CA PRO A 266 5.88 14.35 -3.64
C PRO A 266 7.20 14.76 -2.98
N LEU A 267 7.74 13.94 -2.07
CA LEU A 267 8.82 14.39 -1.17
C LEU A 267 10.14 14.69 -1.90
N SER A 268 10.37 14.02 -3.03
CA SER A 268 11.56 14.24 -3.86
C SER A 268 11.50 15.52 -4.70
N LEU A 269 10.33 16.16 -4.80
CA LEU A 269 10.18 17.46 -5.43
C LEU A 269 10.28 18.57 -4.37
N PRO A 270 10.79 19.77 -4.73
CA PRO A 270 10.83 20.90 -3.82
C PRO A 270 9.44 21.32 -3.36
N TYR A 271 9.37 21.99 -2.21
CA TYR A 271 8.12 22.47 -1.62
C TYR A 271 7.33 23.36 -2.58
N ARG A 272 8.00 24.38 -3.14
CA ARG A 272 7.47 25.30 -4.14
C ARG A 272 8.10 25.02 -5.49
N SER A 273 7.43 25.46 -6.55
CA SER A 273 8.06 25.56 -7.86
C SER A 273 8.70 26.95 -7.98
N THR A 274 9.99 27.01 -8.32
CA THR A 274 10.68 28.23 -8.75
C THR A 274 10.61 28.42 -10.27
N GLY A 275 10.13 27.42 -11.01
CA GLY A 275 9.95 27.46 -12.47
C GLY A 275 11.14 26.90 -13.25
N GLU A 276 12.30 26.78 -12.60
CA GLU A 276 13.53 26.20 -13.17
C GLU A 276 13.72 24.71 -12.81
N GLU A 277 12.93 24.19 -11.86
CA GLU A 277 13.16 22.82 -11.37
C GLU A 277 12.66 21.76 -12.34
N ARG A 278 13.48 20.73 -12.49
CA ARG A 278 13.17 19.56 -13.31
C ARG A 278 12.33 18.58 -12.50
N GLY A 279 11.09 18.39 -12.90
CA GLY A 279 10.18 17.38 -12.34
C GLY A 279 8.75 17.91 -12.17
N VAL A 280 7.78 17.01 -12.27
CA VAL A 280 6.36 17.32 -12.34
C VAL A 280 5.58 16.34 -11.47
N PHE A 281 4.59 16.87 -10.75
CA PHE A 281 3.58 16.08 -10.07
C PHE A 281 2.21 16.67 -10.35
N ARG A 282 1.40 15.99 -11.16
CA ARG A 282 0.11 16.50 -11.63
C ARG A 282 -0.81 15.37 -12.09
N ARG A 283 -2.09 15.69 -12.25
CA ARG A 283 -3.04 14.84 -12.95
C ARG A 283 -2.80 14.89 -14.47
N GLU A 284 -2.80 13.74 -15.12
CA GLU A 284 -2.81 13.56 -16.59
C GLU A 284 -3.94 12.57 -16.92
N GLY A 285 -5.08 13.06 -17.41
CA GLY A 285 -6.26 12.23 -17.67
C GLY A 285 -6.80 11.59 -16.38
N ASN A 286 -6.88 10.26 -16.36
CA ASN A 286 -7.30 9.47 -15.19
C ASN A 286 -6.12 8.96 -14.37
N GLU A 287 -4.94 9.57 -14.52
CA GLU A 287 -3.77 9.20 -13.75
C GLU A 287 -3.18 10.39 -13.02
N LEU A 288 -2.52 10.10 -11.93
CA LEU A 288 -1.62 10.98 -11.24
C LEU A 288 -0.18 10.61 -11.60
N VAL A 289 0.60 11.58 -12.07
CA VAL A 289 1.92 11.35 -12.64
C VAL A 289 2.97 12.09 -11.84
N LEU A 290 3.91 11.35 -11.25
CA LEU A 290 5.13 11.86 -10.66
C LEU A 290 6.30 11.57 -11.60
N ARG A 291 6.94 12.61 -12.13
CA ARG A 291 8.11 12.53 -13.01
C ARG A 291 9.24 13.38 -12.46
N GLN A 292 10.46 12.86 -12.45
CA GLN A 292 11.66 13.67 -12.14
C GLN A 292 12.89 13.12 -12.85
N PRO A 293 13.88 13.96 -13.19
CA PRO A 293 15.18 13.47 -13.64
C PRO A 293 15.91 12.75 -12.50
N ILE A 294 16.80 11.84 -12.89
CA ILE A 294 17.68 11.12 -11.97
C ILE A 294 19.08 11.20 -12.56
N ALA A 295 19.92 12.06 -11.97
CA ALA A 295 21.26 12.34 -12.49
C ALA A 295 22.26 11.18 -12.23
N GLY A 296 22.04 10.40 -11.16
CA GLY A 296 22.94 9.33 -10.73
C GLY A 296 22.51 7.93 -11.18
N ARG A 297 23.12 6.90 -10.58
CA ARG A 297 22.81 5.50 -10.82
C ARG A 297 21.50 5.05 -10.19
N ARG A 298 21.04 5.79 -9.19
CA ARG A 298 19.85 5.47 -8.40
C ARG A 298 19.00 6.69 -8.16
N GLY A 299 17.69 6.49 -8.06
CA GLY A 299 16.76 7.53 -7.61
C GLY A 299 15.59 6.94 -6.86
N TRP A 300 14.94 7.76 -6.04
CA TRP A 300 13.78 7.38 -5.26
C TRP A 300 12.67 8.41 -5.44
N LEU A 301 11.44 7.95 -5.67
CA LEU A 301 10.27 8.80 -5.93
C LEU A 301 9.19 8.55 -4.86
N PRO A 302 9.42 9.01 -3.61
CA PRO A 302 8.46 8.87 -2.52
C PRO A 302 7.26 9.83 -2.66
N LEU A 303 6.07 9.24 -2.58
CA LEU A 303 4.79 9.91 -2.43
C LEU A 303 4.24 9.64 -1.03
N LEU A 304 4.19 10.68 -0.21
CA LEU A 304 3.54 10.62 1.10
C LEU A 304 2.07 11.04 0.94
N ILE A 305 1.17 10.30 1.58
CA ILE A 305 -0.27 10.52 1.54
C ILE A 305 -0.74 10.78 2.97
N SER A 306 -1.49 11.86 3.18
CA SER A 306 -2.10 12.20 4.46
C SER A 306 -3.58 12.44 4.30
N TRP A 307 -4.43 11.75 5.07
CA TRP A 307 -5.89 11.92 5.02
C TRP A 307 -6.50 12.20 6.38
N ASP A 308 -5.68 12.59 7.37
CA ASP A 308 -6.20 13.17 8.58
C ASP A 308 -6.63 14.63 8.37
N SER A 309 -7.92 14.91 8.60
CA SER A 309 -8.50 16.23 8.36
C SER A 309 -7.94 17.30 9.30
N GLY A 310 -7.64 16.95 10.56
CA GLY A 310 -7.05 17.86 11.54
C GLY A 310 -5.64 18.27 11.13
N ARG A 311 -4.82 17.29 10.74
CA ARG A 311 -3.46 17.48 10.23
C ARG A 311 -3.40 18.27 8.94
N ASN A 312 -4.29 17.96 7.99
CA ASN A 312 -4.31 18.59 6.66
C ASN A 312 -4.78 20.05 6.67
N ARG A 313 -5.34 20.53 7.80
CA ARG A 313 -5.64 21.95 8.03
C ARG A 313 -4.43 22.74 8.52
N LYS A 314 -3.39 22.08 9.06
CA LYS A 314 -2.16 22.74 9.48
C LYS A 314 -1.30 23.11 8.26
N THR A 315 -0.45 24.12 8.41
CA THR A 315 0.55 24.48 7.39
C THR A 315 1.48 23.30 7.14
N LEU A 316 1.48 22.81 5.91
CA LEU A 316 2.37 21.74 5.46
C LEU A 316 3.67 22.34 4.92
N VAL A 317 4.81 21.81 5.35
CA VAL A 317 6.12 22.08 4.76
C VAL A 317 6.88 20.77 4.65
N TRP A 318 7.58 20.53 3.54
CA TRP A 318 8.56 19.46 3.44
C TRP A 318 9.85 19.94 2.80
N ARG A 319 10.95 19.26 3.10
CA ARG A 319 12.24 19.53 2.48
C ARG A 319 13.14 18.28 2.51
N PRO A 320 14.00 18.10 1.51
CA PRO A 320 15.13 17.19 1.66
C PRO A 320 16.04 17.66 2.79
N LEU A 321 16.69 16.72 3.45
CA LEU A 321 17.71 16.95 4.45
C LEU A 321 19.08 16.58 3.87
N THR A 322 20.11 17.31 4.28
CA THR A 322 21.49 16.90 4.02
C THR A 322 21.79 15.61 4.78
N VAL A 323 22.17 14.58 4.05
CA VAL A 323 22.68 13.33 4.61
C VAL A 323 24.19 13.33 4.48
N SER A 324 24.91 12.94 5.53
CA SER A 324 26.36 12.79 5.49
C SER A 324 26.82 11.37 5.81
N GLU A 325 27.95 10.99 5.23
CA GLU A 325 28.71 9.78 5.52
C GLU A 325 30.09 10.24 6.03
N GLY A 326 30.27 10.23 7.35
CA GLY A 326 31.39 10.92 7.98
C GLY A 326 31.39 12.42 7.65
N PRO A 327 32.50 12.99 7.14
CA PRO A 327 32.58 14.41 6.78
C PRO A 327 32.01 14.74 5.38
N LYS A 328 31.60 13.74 4.59
CA LYS A 328 31.16 13.94 3.20
C LYS A 328 29.65 14.00 3.10
N ILE A 329 29.13 14.94 2.32
CA ILE A 329 27.72 14.97 1.93
C ILE A 329 27.45 13.80 0.99
N CYS A 330 26.37 13.06 1.26
CA CYS A 330 25.89 12.01 0.37
C CYS A 330 25.12 12.63 -0.79
N GLU A 331 25.47 12.18 -2.00
CA GLU A 331 24.64 12.44 -3.19
C GLU A 331 23.29 11.72 -3.07
N ALA A 332 22.29 12.25 -3.77
CA ALA A 332 20.93 11.71 -3.77
C ALA A 332 20.82 10.27 -4.31
N GLU A 333 21.83 9.75 -5.01
CA GLU A 333 21.90 8.33 -5.43
C GLU A 333 22.44 7.38 -4.33
N THR A 334 22.97 7.93 -3.24
CA THR A 334 23.58 7.19 -2.14
C THR A 334 22.60 7.04 -0.98
N ALA A 335 22.05 8.14 -0.51
CA ALA A 335 21.04 8.15 0.55
C ALA A 335 20.27 9.47 0.51
N VAL A 336 19.02 9.42 0.95
CA VAL A 336 18.14 10.59 1.05
C VAL A 336 17.42 10.59 2.39
N ALA A 337 17.15 11.79 2.89
CA ALA A 337 16.24 12.01 4.00
C ALA A 337 15.31 13.17 3.69
N TYR A 338 14.08 13.09 4.18
CA TYR A 338 13.07 14.13 4.06
C TYR A 338 12.51 14.43 5.43
N ARG A 339 12.29 15.72 5.70
CA ARG A 339 11.47 16.18 6.81
C ARG A 339 10.15 16.67 6.26
N VAL A 340 9.05 16.20 6.83
CA VAL A 340 7.69 16.70 6.59
C VAL A 340 7.16 17.25 7.90
N ALA A 341 6.55 18.42 7.88
CA ALA A 341 6.02 19.08 9.07
C ALA A 341 4.62 19.61 8.80
N TRP A 342 3.73 19.39 9.78
CA TRP A 342 2.38 19.95 9.82
C TRP A 342 2.25 20.87 11.03
N GLY A 343 2.39 22.16 10.79
CA GLY A 343 2.49 23.16 11.86
C GLY A 343 3.75 22.96 12.71
N ARG A 344 3.65 23.24 14.01
CA ARG A 344 4.78 23.16 14.95
C ARG A 344 4.87 21.82 15.70
N ASP A 345 3.78 21.06 15.77
CA ASP A 345 3.66 19.94 16.72
C ASP A 345 3.98 18.58 16.12
N GLU A 346 3.85 18.43 14.80
CA GLU A 346 4.05 17.15 14.14
C GLU A 346 5.06 17.27 13.02
N SER A 347 6.18 16.57 13.17
CA SER A 347 7.18 16.48 12.12
C SER A 347 7.67 15.04 11.96
N LEU A 348 7.50 14.53 10.74
CA LEU A 348 7.93 13.22 10.31
C LEU A 348 9.31 13.34 9.65
N VAL A 349 10.16 12.34 9.90
CA VAL A 349 11.40 12.12 9.15
C VAL A 349 11.32 10.78 8.43
N ILE A 350 11.77 10.78 7.18
CA ILE A 350 11.84 9.60 6.33
C ILE A 350 13.25 9.53 5.78
N TYR A 351 13.94 8.42 5.99
CA TYR A 351 15.29 8.17 5.52
C TYR A 351 15.33 6.87 4.70
N ARG A 352 16.07 6.90 3.59
CA ARG A 352 16.31 5.76 2.71
C ARG A 352 17.78 5.72 2.31
N SER A 353 18.45 4.61 2.59
CA SER A 353 19.73 4.26 1.94
C SER A 353 19.42 3.66 0.57
N LEU A 354 20.00 4.23 -0.48
CA LEU A 354 19.87 3.72 -1.86
C LEU A 354 21.10 2.92 -2.27
N ALA A 355 22.27 3.28 -1.73
CA ALA A 355 23.46 2.45 -1.74
C ALA A 355 23.47 1.46 -0.57
N ARG A 356 24.58 0.70 -0.45
CA ARG A 356 24.85 -0.13 0.71
C ARG A 356 24.67 0.71 2.00
N PRO A 357 23.85 0.28 2.96
CA PRO A 357 23.73 0.91 4.26
C PRO A 357 25.08 0.90 4.99
N VAL A 358 25.50 2.08 5.41
CA VAL A 358 26.65 2.33 6.29
C VAL A 358 26.24 3.43 7.27
N PRO A 359 27.00 3.68 8.34
CA PRO A 359 26.67 4.77 9.27
C PRO A 359 26.57 6.12 8.55
N ARG A 360 25.38 6.71 8.57
CA ARG A 360 25.10 8.03 8.00
C ARG A 360 24.34 8.88 9.01
N SER A 361 24.41 10.19 8.81
CA SER A 361 23.78 11.15 9.70
C SER A 361 22.93 12.16 8.95
N PHE A 362 21.84 12.61 9.56
CA PHE A 362 21.04 13.75 9.12
C PHE A 362 20.50 14.47 10.36
N LEU A 363 20.55 15.81 10.40
CA LEU A 363 20.13 16.62 11.56
C LEU A 363 20.63 16.09 12.91
N GLY A 364 21.89 15.62 12.97
CA GLY A 364 22.49 15.07 14.19
C GLY A 364 22.06 13.64 14.55
N HIS A 365 21.03 13.07 13.92
CA HIS A 365 20.64 11.67 14.09
C HIS A 365 21.54 10.76 13.25
N LYS A 366 22.21 9.80 13.89
CA LYS A 366 23.06 8.79 13.25
C LYS A 366 22.32 7.46 13.12
N THR A 367 22.36 6.85 11.95
CA THR A 367 21.72 5.56 11.68
C THR A 367 22.52 4.71 10.70
N MET A 368 22.36 3.38 10.79
CA MET A 368 22.82 2.40 9.81
C MET A 368 21.65 1.71 9.10
N ALA A 369 20.43 2.23 9.29
CA ALA A 369 19.24 1.63 8.70
C ALA A 369 19.33 1.63 7.16
N ARG A 370 18.68 0.65 6.53
CA ARG A 370 18.36 0.71 5.09
C ARG A 370 17.18 1.64 4.85
N PHE A 371 16.21 1.63 5.75
CA PHE A 371 15.03 2.48 5.72
C PHE A 371 14.62 2.84 7.16
N LEU A 372 14.29 4.11 7.39
CA LEU A 372 13.83 4.60 8.68
C LEU A 372 12.69 5.59 8.48
N ILE A 373 11.66 5.47 9.31
CA ILE A 373 10.60 6.47 9.45
C ILE A 373 10.38 6.75 10.92
N GLY A 374 10.24 8.01 11.28
CA GLY A 374 10.13 8.41 12.67
C GLY A 374 9.55 9.81 12.84
N LEU A 375 9.34 10.20 14.08
CA LEU A 375 8.91 11.55 14.44
C LEU A 375 10.05 12.33 15.06
N PHE A 376 10.03 13.64 14.88
CA PHE A 376 10.80 14.52 15.74
C PHE A 376 10.06 14.74 17.05
N THR A 377 10.77 14.57 18.17
CA THR A 377 10.30 15.02 19.48
C THR A 377 10.40 16.54 19.58
N LYS A 378 9.85 17.13 20.65
CA LYS A 378 9.95 18.57 20.90
C LYS A 378 11.40 19.03 21.10
N GLU A 379 12.24 18.13 21.58
CA GLU A 379 13.68 18.32 21.79
C GLU A 379 14.49 18.14 20.49
N GLY A 380 13.84 17.78 19.37
CA GLY A 380 14.49 17.58 18.08
C GLY A 380 15.13 16.19 17.90
N ASN A 381 14.91 15.26 18.83
CA ASN A 381 15.36 13.88 18.69
C ASN A 381 14.46 13.13 17.71
N VAL A 382 15.00 12.09 17.07
CA VAL A 382 14.21 11.19 16.22
C VAL A 382 13.74 10.00 17.05
N GLU A 383 12.42 9.84 17.16
CA GLU A 383 11.76 8.66 17.69
C GLU A 383 11.33 7.74 16.53
N PRO A 384 12.01 6.60 16.32
CA PRO A 384 11.70 5.72 15.19
C PRO A 384 10.34 5.05 15.35
N ILE A 385 9.52 5.13 14.31
CA ILE A 385 8.29 4.33 14.16
C ILE A 385 8.61 2.99 13.48
N LEU A 386 9.51 3.02 12.50
CA LEU A 386 10.03 1.84 11.82
C LEU A 386 11.51 2.03 11.54
N THR A 387 12.27 0.98 11.79
CA THR A 387 13.67 0.87 11.37
C THR A 387 13.84 -0.47 10.69
N VAL A 388 14.25 -0.44 9.42
CA VAL A 388 14.64 -1.64 8.68
C VAL A 388 16.15 -1.66 8.56
N LYS A 389 16.76 -2.72 9.05
CA LYS A 389 18.19 -2.99 8.92
C LYS A 389 18.45 -3.81 7.64
N GLU A 390 19.72 -3.92 7.26
CA GLU A 390 20.15 -4.77 6.15
C GLU A 390 20.05 -6.26 6.50
#